data_AF-A0A174IYQ2-F1
#
_entry.id   AF-A0A174IYQ2-F1
#
_cell.length_a   1.000
_cell.length_b   1.000
_cell.length_c   1.000
_cell.angle_alpha   90.00
_cell.angle_beta   90.00
_cell.angle_gamma   90.00
#
_symmetry.space_group_name_H-M   'P 1'
#
loop_
_entity.id
_entity.type
_entity.pdbx_description
1 polymer ?
#
loop_
_entity_poly.entity_id
_entity_poly.type
_entity_poly.pdbx_seq_one_letter_code
_entity_poly.pdbx_strand_id
1 'polypeptide(L)'
;MKTFINYLLVCVIIGMTQACSQKTFEEEFVDENPIAKTGIVKFKYQGYIYTSKYERNGDNIIYDDKEIDNIINSFKENPNLSVYIHSNGLQEYFNSYSIFLAQNSLNKDSISPVTRATGISSATLTVYTRTKYRGDKGSFTVNLQRPYLQINDLGTYNLANQITSMKLNGISATNSTYMRCRATFFEHVNCQGRSCTFEITYPNLDLGIKDFANVSLNPIPLLPDPLDDKTNSIRLELIIM
;
A
#
# COMPACT_ATOMS: atom_id res chain seq x y z
N MET A 1 23.09 -71.96 54.14
CA MET A 1 23.83 -70.69 53.97
C MET A 1 22.81 -69.63 53.58
N LYS A 2 22.30 -68.82 54.51
CA LYS A 2 22.91 -67.55 54.96
C LYS A 2 23.22 -66.66 53.75
N THR A 3 22.23 -65.84 53.36
CA THR A 3 22.10 -64.40 53.68
C THR A 3 22.93 -63.53 52.75
N PHE A 4 22.26 -62.80 51.86
CA PHE A 4 22.36 -61.34 51.72
C PHE A 4 21.03 -60.88 51.09
N ILE A 5 20.04 -60.41 51.86
CA ILE A 5 19.91 -59.07 52.46
C ILE A 5 19.71 -58.07 51.32
N ASN A 6 18.46 -57.72 51.00
CA ASN A 6 17.59 -56.72 51.67
C ASN A 6 17.71 -55.37 50.98
N TYR A 7 16.63 -54.60 51.18
CA TYR A 7 16.28 -53.28 50.64
C TYR A 7 15.57 -53.40 49.29
N LEU A 8 14.26 -53.16 49.19
CA LEU A 8 13.30 -52.58 50.12
C LEU A 8 11.91 -52.90 49.50
N LEU A 9 11.14 -53.84 50.05
CA LEU A 9 10.01 -53.55 50.95
C LEU A 9 9.08 -52.45 50.39
N VAL A 10 7.86 -52.83 49.95
CA VAL A 10 6.58 -52.63 50.68
C VAL A 10 5.75 -51.54 49.98
N CYS A 11 4.47 -51.64 49.68
CA CYS A 11 3.39 -52.62 49.89
C CYS A 11 2.31 -52.28 48.83
N VAL A 12 1.68 -53.27 48.19
CA VAL A 12 0.31 -53.73 48.49
C VAL A 12 -0.75 -52.62 48.48
N ILE A 13 -1.58 -52.66 47.43
CA ILE A 13 -3.07 -52.62 47.37
C ILE A 13 -3.81 -51.75 48.40
N ILE A 14 -4.86 -51.08 47.89
CA ILE A 14 -6.14 -50.66 48.51
C ILE A 14 -6.29 -49.13 48.58
N GLY A 15 -7.30 -48.62 47.88
CA GLY A 15 -7.76 -47.25 48.06
C GLY A 15 -8.65 -46.73 46.94
N MET A 16 -9.83 -47.35 46.75
CA MET A 16 -10.93 -46.64 46.11
C MET A 16 -11.27 -45.37 46.91
N THR A 17 -11.78 -44.38 46.18
CA THR A 17 -12.41 -43.13 46.64
C THR A 17 -11.47 -42.03 47.17
N GLN A 18 -11.08 -41.14 46.27
CA GLN A 18 -11.38 -39.73 46.48
C GLN A 18 -12.08 -39.20 45.22
N ALA A 19 -13.38 -38.98 45.36
CA ALA A 19 -14.09 -38.04 44.54
C ALA A 19 -13.43 -36.67 44.76
N CYS A 20 -12.76 -36.15 43.73
CA CYS A 20 -12.51 -34.73 43.64
C CYS A 20 -12.75 -34.35 42.18
N SER A 21 -14.02 -34.03 41.90
CA SER A 21 -14.46 -33.05 40.92
C SER A 21 -13.38 -32.55 39.97
N GLN A 22 -13.04 -33.32 38.94
CA GLN A 22 -12.47 -32.72 37.75
C GLN A 22 -13.66 -32.10 37.01
N LYS A 23 -13.99 -30.86 37.41
CA LYS A 23 -14.72 -29.95 36.54
C LYS A 23 -13.90 -29.94 35.26
N THR A 24 -14.38 -30.64 34.24
CA THR A 24 -13.96 -30.40 32.87
C THR A 24 -14.17 -28.92 32.69
N PHE A 25 -13.05 -28.20 32.63
CA PHE A 25 -13.03 -26.78 32.36
C PHE A 25 -13.52 -26.71 30.91
N GLU A 26 -14.82 -26.59 30.74
CA GLU A 26 -15.40 -25.93 29.58
C GLU A 26 -14.77 -24.53 29.65
N GLU A 27 -13.62 -24.37 28.96
CA GLU A 27 -13.32 -23.09 28.37
C GLU A 27 -14.54 -22.78 27.51
N GLU A 28 -15.47 -22.01 28.08
CA GLU A 28 -16.21 -21.04 27.31
C GLU A 28 -15.15 -20.37 26.44
N PHE A 29 -15.07 -20.78 25.17
CA PHE A 29 -14.67 -19.87 24.13
C PHE A 29 -15.64 -18.71 24.28
N VAL A 30 -15.23 -17.72 25.07
CA VAL A 30 -15.71 -16.37 24.88
C VAL A 30 -15.43 -16.13 23.41
N ASP A 31 -16.50 -16.21 22.62
CA ASP A 31 -16.52 -15.66 21.28
C ASP A 31 -16.14 -14.20 21.49
N GLU A 32 -14.83 -13.90 21.37
CA GLU A 32 -14.35 -12.54 21.24
C GLU A 32 -14.98 -12.06 19.94
N ASN A 33 -16.22 -11.57 20.05
CA ASN A 33 -16.85 -10.78 19.02
C ASN A 33 -15.76 -9.85 18.50
N PRO A 34 -15.40 -9.91 17.21
CA PRO A 34 -14.27 -9.18 16.69
C PRO A 34 -14.44 -7.74 17.13
N ILE A 35 -13.54 -7.24 17.99
CA ILE A 35 -13.68 -5.90 18.56
C ILE A 35 -13.77 -4.97 17.37
N ALA A 36 -14.96 -4.38 17.15
CA ALA A 36 -15.22 -3.56 15.99
C ALA A 36 -14.19 -2.43 15.99
N LYS A 37 -13.28 -2.45 15.02
CA LYS A 37 -12.24 -1.42 14.92
C LYS A 37 -12.91 -0.20 14.30
N THR A 38 -13.13 0.82 15.12
CA THR A 38 -13.68 2.09 14.65
C THR A 38 -12.57 3.04 14.21
N GLY A 39 -12.89 3.98 13.33
CA GLY A 39 -11.95 5.04 12.94
C GLY A 39 -12.58 6.06 12.01
N ILE A 40 -11.74 6.84 11.33
CA ILE A 40 -12.15 7.85 10.36
C ILE A 40 -11.50 7.57 9.00
N VAL A 41 -12.31 7.57 7.95
CA VAL A 41 -11.86 7.58 6.56
C VAL A 41 -11.79 9.00 6.04
N LYS A 42 -10.76 9.33 5.24
CA LYS A 42 -10.64 10.63 4.57
C LYS A 42 -9.99 10.48 3.20
N PHE A 43 -10.66 10.96 2.16
CA PHE A 43 -10.17 10.92 0.79
C PHE A 43 -10.72 12.08 -0.05
N LYS A 44 -10.15 12.28 -1.23
CA LYS A 44 -10.64 13.24 -2.22
C LYS A 44 -11.18 12.51 -3.44
N TYR A 45 -12.32 12.95 -3.95
CA TYR A 45 -12.93 12.43 -5.17
C TYR A 45 -13.70 13.55 -5.86
N GLN A 46 -13.54 13.68 -7.19
CA GLN A 46 -14.19 14.72 -8.00
C GLN A 46 -14.03 16.15 -7.45
N GLY A 47 -12.89 16.45 -6.82
CA GLY A 47 -12.60 17.77 -6.25
C GLY A 47 -13.08 17.98 -4.81
N TYR A 48 -13.92 17.09 -4.26
CA TYR A 48 -14.45 17.18 -2.90
C TYR A 48 -13.68 16.27 -1.93
N ILE A 49 -13.50 16.74 -0.70
CA ILE A 49 -12.94 15.93 0.39
C ILE A 49 -14.08 15.27 1.14
N TYR A 50 -14.06 13.94 1.14
CA TYR A 50 -14.99 13.09 1.86
C TYR A 50 -14.37 12.64 3.18
N THR A 51 -15.16 12.65 4.25
CA THR A 51 -14.71 12.20 5.58
C THR A 51 -15.87 11.55 6.30
N SER A 52 -15.68 10.34 6.81
CA SER A 52 -16.71 9.66 7.60
C SER A 52 -16.09 8.75 8.65
N LYS A 53 -16.86 8.42 9.67
CA LYS A 53 -16.50 7.36 10.60
C LYS A 53 -16.82 6.02 9.97
N TYR A 54 -16.13 4.99 10.44
CA TYR A 54 -16.40 3.63 10.04
C TYR A 54 -16.29 2.69 11.23
N GLU A 55 -16.95 1.54 11.09
CA GLU A 55 -16.78 0.37 11.95
C GLU A 55 -16.33 -0.80 11.08
N ARG A 56 -15.24 -1.46 11.48
CA ARG A 56 -14.77 -2.68 10.81
C ARG A 56 -15.07 -3.90 11.66
N ASN A 57 -15.76 -4.87 11.06
CA ASN A 57 -15.97 -6.20 11.60
C ASN A 57 -15.40 -7.24 10.61
N GLY A 58 -14.21 -7.77 10.91
CA GLY A 58 -13.45 -8.60 9.97
C GLY A 58 -13.10 -7.82 8.69
N ASP A 59 -13.46 -8.37 7.52
CA ASP A 59 -13.28 -7.73 6.22
C ASP A 59 -14.42 -6.76 5.86
N ASN A 60 -15.52 -6.79 6.61
CA ASN A 60 -16.65 -5.90 6.39
C ASN A 60 -16.39 -4.54 7.04
N ILE A 61 -16.60 -3.47 6.28
CA ILE A 61 -16.41 -2.09 6.73
C ILE A 61 -17.71 -1.36 6.46
N ILE A 62 -18.29 -0.84 7.53
CA ILE A 62 -19.53 -0.08 7.49
C ILE A 62 -19.17 1.39 7.72
N TYR A 63 -19.56 2.24 6.78
CA TYR A 63 -19.37 3.69 6.89
C TYR A 63 -20.63 4.35 7.45
N ASP A 64 -20.46 5.30 8.37
CA ASP A 64 -21.60 6.06 8.94
C ASP A 64 -22.32 6.90 7.87
N ASP A 65 -21.59 7.26 6.81
CA ASP A 65 -22.09 8.06 5.71
C ASP A 65 -22.42 7.18 4.50
N LYS A 66 -23.70 7.12 4.15
CA LYS A 66 -24.23 6.34 3.03
C LYS A 66 -23.72 6.83 1.67
N GLU A 67 -23.46 8.12 1.50
CA GLU A 67 -22.87 8.64 0.26
C GLU A 67 -21.46 8.06 0.08
N ILE A 68 -20.66 8.06 1.14
CA ILE A 68 -19.30 7.49 1.12
C ILE A 68 -19.35 5.99 0.87
N ASP A 69 -20.30 5.25 1.44
CA ASP A 69 -20.47 3.83 1.15
C ASP A 69 -20.76 3.57 -0.34
N ASN A 70 -21.68 4.35 -0.93
CA ASN A 70 -21.97 4.27 -2.37
C ASN A 70 -20.75 4.60 -3.24
N ILE A 71 -19.99 5.63 -2.87
CA ILE A 71 -18.77 6.02 -3.58
C ILE A 71 -17.74 4.88 -3.53
N ILE A 72 -17.50 4.33 -2.34
CA ILE A 72 -16.53 3.25 -2.16
C ILE A 72 -16.97 1.98 -2.89
N ASN A 73 -18.26 1.65 -2.89
CA ASN A 73 -18.77 0.52 -3.68
C ASN A 73 -18.57 0.75 -5.19
N SER A 74 -18.77 1.98 -5.68
CA SER A 74 -18.46 2.31 -7.09
C SER A 74 -16.97 2.15 -7.42
N PHE A 75 -16.08 2.43 -6.47
CA PHE A 75 -14.64 2.18 -6.63
C PHE A 75 -14.36 0.67 -6.74
N LYS A 76 -15.06 -0.18 -5.98
CA LYS A 76 -14.88 -1.65 -6.00
C LYS A 76 -15.21 -2.23 -7.36
N GLU A 77 -16.21 -1.66 -8.03
CA GLU A 77 -16.71 -2.10 -9.33
C GLU A 77 -15.93 -1.51 -10.51
N ASN A 78 -15.13 -0.46 -10.29
CA ASN A 78 -14.40 0.21 -11.37
C ASN A 78 -13.04 -0.48 -11.67
N PRO A 79 -12.87 -1.12 -12.84
CA PRO A 79 -11.61 -1.78 -13.22
C PRO A 79 -10.51 -0.80 -13.68
N ASN A 80 -10.83 0.48 -13.86
CA ASN A 80 -9.89 1.51 -14.32
C ASN A 80 -9.57 2.55 -13.24
N LEU A 81 -10.02 2.33 -12.00
CA LEU A 81 -9.84 3.27 -10.90
C LEU A 81 -8.36 3.66 -10.75
N SER A 82 -8.10 4.96 -10.71
CA SER A 82 -6.76 5.51 -10.48
C SER A 82 -6.74 6.24 -9.14
N VAL A 83 -5.69 6.02 -8.36
CA VAL A 83 -5.45 6.74 -7.11
C VAL A 83 -4.14 7.53 -7.18
N TYR A 84 -4.14 8.73 -6.63
CA TYR A 84 -2.97 9.54 -6.41
C TYR A 84 -2.74 9.68 -4.90
N ILE A 85 -1.54 9.30 -4.45
CA ILE A 85 -1.14 9.41 -3.05
C ILE A 85 -0.38 10.72 -2.89
N HIS A 86 -1.03 11.69 -2.26
CA HIS A 86 -0.42 12.98 -1.95
C HIS A 86 0.70 12.81 -0.91
N SER A 87 1.63 13.75 -0.86
CA SER A 87 2.76 13.75 0.09
C SER A 87 2.33 13.78 1.56
N ASN A 88 1.12 14.26 1.86
CA ASN A 88 0.51 14.24 3.19
C ASN A 88 -0.25 12.93 3.51
N GLY A 89 -0.20 11.94 2.62
CA GLY A 89 -0.90 10.67 2.75
C GLY A 89 -2.38 10.71 2.34
N LEU A 90 -2.92 11.86 1.92
CA LEU A 90 -4.28 11.93 1.39
C LEU A 90 -4.36 11.15 0.07
N GLN A 91 -5.40 10.34 -0.05
CA GLN A 91 -5.69 9.59 -1.26
C GLN A 91 -6.70 10.38 -2.11
N GLU A 92 -6.37 10.60 -3.37
CA GLU A 92 -7.28 11.21 -4.35
C GLU A 92 -7.61 10.21 -5.45
N TYR A 93 -8.91 9.96 -5.62
CA TYR A 93 -9.43 8.95 -6.55
C TYR A 93 -9.94 9.59 -7.84
N PHE A 94 -9.75 8.87 -8.94
CA PHE A 94 -10.18 9.24 -10.27
C PHE A 94 -10.78 8.03 -10.96
N ASN A 95 -11.83 8.23 -11.76
CA ASN A 95 -12.51 7.14 -12.47
C ASN A 95 -11.62 6.44 -13.50
N SER A 96 -10.55 7.11 -13.95
CA SER A 96 -9.54 6.53 -14.82
C SER A 96 -8.20 7.24 -14.68
N TYR A 97 -7.11 6.58 -15.09
CA TYR A 97 -5.81 7.22 -15.22
C TYR A 97 -5.82 8.37 -16.25
N SER A 98 -6.64 8.28 -17.31
CA SER A 98 -6.78 9.36 -18.29
C SER A 98 -7.41 10.62 -17.69
N ILE A 99 -8.39 10.49 -16.79
CA ILE A 99 -8.98 11.62 -16.06
C ILE A 99 -7.95 12.23 -15.11
N PHE A 100 -7.18 11.39 -14.40
CA PHE A 100 -6.06 11.86 -13.57
C PHE A 100 -5.08 12.71 -14.39
N LEU A 101 -4.65 12.22 -15.56
CA LEU A 101 -3.75 12.95 -16.44
C LEU A 101 -4.35 14.27 -16.92
N ALA A 102 -5.60 14.28 -17.37
CA ALA A 102 -6.26 15.50 -17.85
C ALA A 102 -6.33 16.58 -16.76
N GLN A 103 -6.81 16.22 -15.57
CA GLN A 103 -6.95 17.15 -14.45
C GLN A 103 -5.60 17.64 -13.92
N ASN A 104 -4.56 16.80 -13.98
CA ASN A 104 -3.22 17.19 -13.55
C ASN A 104 -2.38 17.88 -14.64
N SER A 105 -2.82 17.87 -15.89
CA SER A 105 -2.18 18.58 -17.01
C SER A 105 -2.68 20.02 -17.15
N LEU A 106 -3.91 20.31 -16.71
CA LEU A 106 -4.56 21.64 -16.79
C LEU A 106 -3.95 22.70 -15.87
N ASN A 107 -3.05 22.32 -14.95
CA ASN A 107 -2.29 23.29 -14.13
C ASN A 107 -1.10 23.93 -14.89
N LYS A 108 -1.00 23.75 -16.21
CA LYS A 108 0.12 24.26 -17.05
C LYS A 108 0.01 25.73 -17.48
N ASP A 109 -1.13 26.38 -17.30
CA ASP A 109 -1.39 27.68 -17.97
C ASP A 109 -0.88 28.91 -17.22
N SER A 110 0.08 28.80 -16.30
CA SER A 110 0.64 29.97 -15.60
C SER A 110 2.12 29.81 -15.22
N ILE A 111 2.96 29.42 -16.18
CA ILE A 111 4.40 29.47 -15.99
C ILE A 111 4.89 30.88 -16.31
N SER A 112 4.93 31.74 -15.29
CA SER A 112 5.80 32.92 -15.33
C SER A 112 7.27 32.45 -15.40
N PRO A 113 8.13 33.06 -16.23
CA PRO A 113 9.53 32.65 -16.33
C PRO A 113 10.24 32.94 -15.00
N VAL A 114 10.44 31.91 -14.18
CA VAL A 114 11.19 32.02 -12.93
C VAL A 114 12.68 31.93 -13.24
N THR A 115 13.40 33.02 -13.03
CA THR A 115 14.78 33.22 -13.52
C THR A 115 15.86 32.38 -12.82
N ARG A 116 15.55 31.61 -11.76
CA ARG A 116 16.51 30.69 -11.08
C ARG A 116 15.80 29.57 -10.31
N ALA A 117 14.98 28.76 -10.97
CA ALA A 117 14.37 27.62 -10.29
C ALA A 117 15.40 26.48 -10.06
N THR A 118 15.35 25.89 -8.87
CA THR A 118 15.97 24.58 -8.58
C THR A 118 14.86 23.55 -8.76
N GLY A 119 15.08 22.59 -9.65
CA GLY A 119 14.07 21.59 -10.02
C GLY A 119 14.69 20.20 -10.12
N ILE A 120 13.84 19.19 -10.33
CA ILE A 120 14.28 17.80 -10.52
C ILE A 120 14.81 17.64 -11.94
N SER A 121 16.10 17.34 -12.09
CA SER A 121 16.76 17.12 -13.38
C SER A 121 16.73 15.66 -13.84
N SER A 122 16.70 14.75 -12.88
CA SER A 122 16.53 13.32 -13.12
C SER A 122 15.87 12.67 -11.91
N ALA A 123 15.24 11.52 -12.13
CA ALA A 123 14.67 10.74 -11.05
C ALA A 123 14.79 9.25 -11.35
N THR A 124 15.02 8.47 -10.31
CA THR A 124 15.13 7.02 -10.38
C THR A 124 14.09 6.39 -9.49
N LEU A 125 13.26 5.53 -10.08
CA LEU A 125 12.39 4.60 -9.37
C LEU A 125 13.15 3.28 -9.20
N THR A 126 13.27 2.80 -7.98
CA THR A 126 13.72 1.45 -7.66
C THR A 126 12.59 0.68 -6.99
N VAL A 127 12.26 -0.48 -7.52
CA VAL A 127 11.24 -1.39 -6.98
C VAL A 127 11.89 -2.67 -6.47
N TYR A 128 11.29 -3.30 -5.47
CA TYR A 128 11.85 -4.44 -4.77
C TYR A 128 10.80 -5.53 -4.60
N THR A 129 11.24 -6.79 -4.71
CA THR A 129 10.33 -7.94 -4.57
C THR A 129 9.99 -8.31 -3.13
N ARG A 130 10.69 -7.72 -2.16
CA ARG A 130 10.37 -7.88 -0.73
C ARG A 130 10.26 -6.54 -0.04
N THR A 131 9.46 -6.52 1.02
CA THR A 131 9.30 -5.37 1.89
C THR A 131 10.64 -4.91 2.48
N LYS A 132 10.67 -3.66 2.90
CA LYS A 132 11.82 -2.96 3.49
C LYS A 132 13.03 -2.93 2.55
N TYR A 133 12.78 -2.80 1.25
CA TYR A 133 13.79 -2.64 0.19
C TYR A 133 14.71 -3.85 0.02
N ARG A 134 14.14 -5.06 0.07
CA ARG A 134 14.88 -6.33 0.02
C ARG A 134 14.49 -7.15 -1.21
N GLY A 135 15.23 -8.24 -1.44
CA GLY A 135 14.98 -9.15 -2.56
C GLY A 135 15.53 -8.63 -3.88
N ASP A 136 15.02 -9.19 -4.96
CA ASP A 136 15.35 -8.78 -6.32
C ASP A 136 14.80 -7.37 -6.58
N LYS A 137 15.43 -6.64 -7.50
CA LYS A 137 15.10 -5.24 -7.76
C LYS A 137 15.20 -4.86 -9.23
N GLY A 138 14.38 -3.89 -9.62
CA GLY A 138 14.50 -3.16 -10.88
C GLY A 138 14.70 -1.67 -10.61
N SER A 139 15.51 -1.01 -11.43
CA SER A 139 15.74 0.44 -11.35
C SER A 139 15.49 1.09 -12.71
N PHE A 140 14.71 2.15 -12.71
CA PHE A 140 14.21 2.85 -13.89
C PHE A 140 14.44 4.34 -13.73
N THR A 141 15.06 4.98 -14.73
CA THR A 141 15.48 6.39 -14.62
C THR A 141 14.92 7.22 -15.77
N VAL A 142 14.45 8.41 -15.42
CA VAL A 142 14.09 9.50 -16.34
C VAL A 142 14.98 10.70 -16.10
N ASN A 143 15.20 11.51 -17.13
CA ASN A 143 15.96 12.75 -17.07
C ASN A 143 15.42 13.78 -18.08
N LEU A 144 15.99 14.97 -18.15
CA LEU A 144 15.53 16.03 -19.06
C LEU A 144 15.53 15.62 -20.54
N GLN A 145 16.46 14.74 -20.97
CA GLN A 145 16.55 14.25 -22.34
C GLN A 145 15.56 13.12 -22.63
N ARG A 146 15.17 12.37 -21.60
CA ARG A 146 14.20 11.27 -21.63
C ARG A 146 13.25 11.44 -20.45
N PRO A 147 12.33 12.41 -20.52
CA PRO A 147 11.46 12.75 -19.39
C PRO A 147 10.34 11.72 -19.19
N TYR A 148 10.25 10.73 -20.06
CA TYR A 148 9.20 9.73 -20.09
C TYR A 148 9.80 8.34 -20.21
N LEU A 149 9.36 7.42 -19.37
CA LEU A 149 9.68 6.00 -19.46
C LEU A 149 8.44 5.16 -19.13
N GLN A 150 8.15 4.20 -20.00
CA GLN A 150 7.06 3.26 -19.83
C GLN A 150 7.60 1.84 -19.94
N ILE A 151 7.34 1.03 -18.93
CA ILE A 151 7.63 -0.40 -18.89
C ILE A 151 6.32 -1.13 -19.08
N ASN A 152 6.07 -1.59 -20.30
CA ASN A 152 4.79 -2.21 -20.69
C ASN A 152 4.55 -3.57 -20.05
N ASP A 153 5.62 -4.32 -19.74
CA ASP A 153 5.52 -5.65 -19.17
C ASP A 153 6.70 -5.90 -18.23
N LEU A 154 6.41 -5.92 -16.93
CA LEU A 154 7.38 -6.23 -15.89
C LEU A 154 7.79 -7.71 -15.85
N GLY A 155 7.08 -8.59 -16.55
CA GLY A 155 7.46 -9.99 -16.71
C GLY A 155 8.83 -10.12 -17.37
N THR A 156 9.15 -9.21 -18.30
CA THR A 156 10.48 -9.13 -18.94
C THR A 156 11.64 -8.84 -17.98
N TYR A 157 11.32 -8.34 -16.78
CA TYR A 157 12.28 -8.05 -15.71
C TYR A 157 12.17 -9.02 -14.53
N ASN A 158 11.31 -10.06 -14.60
CA ASN A 158 10.93 -10.92 -13.47
C ASN A 158 10.39 -10.13 -12.26
N LEU A 159 9.66 -9.03 -12.50
CA LEU A 159 9.09 -8.17 -11.46
C LEU A 159 7.55 -8.14 -11.47
N ALA A 160 6.91 -8.75 -12.47
CA ALA A 160 5.45 -8.82 -12.56
C ALA A 160 4.88 -9.52 -11.33
N ASN A 161 3.86 -8.92 -10.71
CA ASN A 161 3.15 -9.44 -9.56
C ASN A 161 4.07 -9.79 -8.36
N GLN A 162 5.17 -9.07 -8.19
CA GLN A 162 6.10 -9.32 -7.09
C GLN A 162 6.54 -8.05 -6.35
N ILE A 163 6.14 -6.88 -6.81
CA ILE A 163 6.64 -5.61 -6.26
C ILE A 163 5.95 -5.31 -4.93
N THR A 164 6.74 -5.21 -3.86
CA THR A 164 6.23 -5.01 -2.49
C THR A 164 6.81 -3.79 -1.77
N SER A 165 7.88 -3.18 -2.30
CA SER A 165 8.38 -1.89 -1.80
C SER A 165 9.08 -1.08 -2.89
N MET A 166 9.21 0.24 -2.69
CA MET A 166 9.83 1.14 -3.68
C MET A 166 10.60 2.30 -3.06
N LYS A 167 11.56 2.84 -3.82
CA LYS A 167 12.17 4.16 -3.60
C LYS A 167 12.06 4.98 -4.88
N LEU A 168 11.64 6.22 -4.76
CA LEU A 168 11.65 7.22 -5.82
C LEU A 168 12.56 8.36 -5.36
N ASN A 169 13.69 8.54 -6.05
CA ASN A 169 14.73 9.49 -5.68
C ASN A 169 14.97 10.46 -6.84
N GLY A 170 14.90 11.76 -6.57
CA GLY A 170 15.16 12.84 -7.50
C GLY A 170 16.55 13.44 -7.29
N ILE A 171 17.16 13.89 -8.38
CA ILE A 171 18.38 14.70 -8.37
C ILE A 171 17.99 16.13 -8.73
N SER A 172 18.33 17.08 -7.88
CA SER A 172 18.13 18.50 -8.20
C SER A 172 19.21 19.02 -9.14
N ALA A 173 18.86 19.98 -9.98
CA ALA A 173 19.83 20.82 -10.68
C ALA A 173 19.51 22.30 -10.47
N THR A 174 20.56 23.10 -10.39
CA THR A 174 20.47 24.57 -10.45
C THR A 174 20.06 24.98 -11.87
N ASN A 175 19.20 25.98 -12.00
CA ASN A 175 18.62 26.45 -13.27
C ASN A 175 17.70 25.43 -13.99
N SER A 176 17.08 24.52 -13.25
CA SER A 176 16.04 23.63 -13.78
C SER A 176 14.67 24.25 -13.58
N THR A 177 13.79 24.15 -14.58
CA THR A 177 12.37 24.46 -14.42
C THR A 177 11.81 23.69 -13.22
N TYR A 178 10.83 24.26 -12.52
CA TYR A 178 10.14 23.56 -11.44
C TYR A 178 9.54 22.28 -12.02
N MET A 179 10.04 21.13 -11.57
CA MET A 179 9.69 19.83 -12.12
C MET A 179 9.32 18.89 -10.98
N ARG A 180 8.34 18.06 -11.28
CA ARG A 180 7.89 16.95 -10.43
C ARG A 180 8.17 15.64 -11.14
N CYS A 181 8.43 14.59 -10.38
CA CYS A 181 8.52 13.24 -10.92
C CYS A 181 7.39 12.37 -10.39
N ARG A 182 6.73 11.64 -11.29
CA ARG A 182 5.64 10.72 -10.97
C ARG A 182 6.01 9.29 -11.32
N ALA A 183 5.77 8.39 -10.39
CA ALA A 183 5.79 6.95 -10.63
C ALA A 183 4.36 6.41 -10.53
N THR A 184 3.86 5.84 -11.62
CA THR A 184 2.54 5.19 -11.68
C THR A 184 2.71 3.69 -11.87
N PHE A 185 2.04 2.92 -11.03
CA PHE A 185 1.99 1.46 -11.04
C PHE A 185 0.63 1.02 -11.58
N PHE A 186 0.60 0.01 -12.44
CA PHE A 186 -0.62 -0.48 -13.07
C PHE A 186 -0.81 -1.97 -12.85
N GLU A 187 -2.06 -2.36 -12.65
CA GLU A 187 -2.49 -3.74 -12.42
C GLU A 187 -2.26 -4.64 -13.65
N HIS A 188 -2.38 -4.10 -14.87
CA HIS A 188 -2.21 -4.89 -16.09
C HIS A 188 -1.01 -4.42 -16.92
N VAL A 189 -0.62 -5.23 -17.90
CA VAL A 189 0.37 -4.85 -18.92
C VAL A 189 -0.08 -3.63 -19.74
N ASN A 190 0.85 -2.97 -20.41
CA ASN A 190 0.62 -1.81 -21.27
C ASN A 190 0.00 -0.59 -20.56
N CYS A 191 0.25 -0.44 -19.26
CA CYS A 191 -0.27 0.65 -18.43
C CYS A 191 -1.81 0.74 -18.42
N GLN A 192 -2.45 -0.40 -18.15
CA GLN A 192 -3.90 -0.56 -18.12
C GLN A 192 -4.41 -1.08 -16.76
N GLY A 193 -5.74 -1.03 -16.60
CA GLY A 193 -6.41 -1.44 -15.36
C GLY A 193 -6.30 -0.37 -14.29
N ARG A 194 -6.39 -0.80 -13.03
CA ARG A 194 -6.27 0.09 -11.90
C ARG A 194 -4.85 0.59 -11.73
N SER A 195 -4.70 1.79 -11.18
CA SER A 195 -3.38 2.41 -11.03
C SER A 195 -3.20 3.19 -9.75
N CYS A 196 -1.95 3.28 -9.27
CA CYS A 196 -1.56 4.15 -8.16
C CYS A 196 -0.37 5.00 -8.55
N THR A 197 -0.47 6.30 -8.27
CA THR A 197 0.56 7.29 -8.58
C THR A 197 1.17 7.84 -7.29
N PHE A 198 2.49 7.89 -7.27
CA PHE A 198 3.30 8.58 -6.28
C PHE A 198 4.06 9.73 -6.94
N GLU A 199 4.29 10.81 -6.21
CA GLU A 199 4.97 12.01 -6.72
C GLU A 199 6.05 12.49 -5.76
N ILE A 200 7.18 12.93 -6.32
CA ILE A 200 8.19 13.75 -5.65
C ILE A 200 8.26 15.11 -6.32
N THR A 201 8.50 16.15 -5.51
CA THR A 201 8.60 17.54 -5.96
C THR A 201 9.74 18.20 -5.23
N TYR A 202 10.43 19.17 -5.82
CA TYR A 202 11.41 19.95 -5.08
C TYR A 202 10.72 20.74 -3.94
N PRO A 203 11.29 20.79 -2.72
CA PRO A 203 12.58 20.25 -2.27
C PRO A 203 12.54 18.80 -1.74
N ASN A 204 11.37 18.15 -1.73
CA ASN A 204 11.17 16.77 -1.27
C ASN A 204 11.49 15.76 -2.37
N LEU A 205 12.78 15.47 -2.54
CA LEU A 205 13.27 14.65 -3.64
C LEU A 205 13.24 13.14 -3.39
N ASP A 206 12.97 12.71 -2.16
CA ASP A 206 13.03 11.31 -1.78
C ASP A 206 11.70 10.83 -1.23
N LEU A 207 11.19 9.75 -1.81
CA LEU A 207 10.02 9.03 -1.33
C LEU A 207 10.35 7.54 -1.23
N GLY A 208 10.07 6.94 -0.07
CA GLY A 208 10.33 5.52 0.16
C GLY A 208 9.10 4.85 0.75
N ILE A 209 8.56 3.87 0.03
CA ILE A 209 7.50 2.99 0.51
C ILE A 209 8.15 1.69 0.93
N LYS A 210 8.22 1.44 2.25
CA LYS A 210 8.83 0.22 2.80
C LYS A 210 7.95 -1.01 2.61
N ASP A 211 6.66 -0.84 2.42
CA ASP A 211 5.70 -1.94 2.38
C ASP A 211 4.41 -1.40 1.76
N PHE A 212 4.05 -1.88 0.57
CA PHE A 212 2.84 -1.43 -0.12
C PHE A 212 1.57 -1.86 0.62
N ALA A 213 1.58 -2.98 1.33
CA ALA A 213 0.46 -3.38 2.19
C ALA A 213 0.24 -2.35 3.31
N ASN A 214 1.28 -1.67 3.78
CA ASN A 214 1.15 -0.59 4.76
C ASN A 214 0.82 0.77 4.14
N VAL A 215 0.86 0.92 2.81
CA VAL A 215 0.28 2.10 2.12
C VAL A 215 -1.24 1.97 2.02
N SER A 216 -1.75 0.74 2.11
CA SER A 216 -3.17 0.46 2.38
C SER A 216 -3.53 0.81 3.83
N LEU A 217 -3.51 2.10 4.14
CA LEU A 217 -3.95 2.59 5.45
C LEU A 217 -5.48 2.71 5.48
N ASN A 218 -6.07 1.92 6.38
CA ASN A 218 -7.44 1.96 6.89
C ASN A 218 -8.26 3.26 6.68
N PRO A 219 -9.55 3.15 6.33
CA PRO A 219 -10.22 2.13 5.55
C PRO A 219 -10.89 2.80 4.36
N ILE A 220 -10.18 2.80 3.27
CA ILE A 220 -10.85 2.51 2.02
C ILE A 220 -10.24 1.16 1.68
N PRO A 221 -10.98 0.04 1.80
CA PRO A 221 -10.57 -1.10 1.00
C PRO A 221 -10.56 -0.55 -0.43
N LEU A 222 -9.56 -0.85 -1.23
CA LEU A 222 -9.32 -0.33 -2.60
C LEU A 222 -8.18 0.68 -2.78
N LEU A 223 -7.02 0.41 -2.18
CA LEU A 223 -6.03 -0.04 -3.17
C LEU A 223 -6.58 -1.37 -3.70
N PRO A 224 -6.81 -1.57 -5.02
CA PRO A 224 -7.10 -2.91 -5.54
C PRO A 224 -6.18 -3.87 -4.82
N ASP A 225 -6.71 -4.94 -4.21
CA ASP A 225 -6.03 -5.76 -3.18
C ASP A 225 -4.54 -5.50 -3.18
N PRO A 226 -4.04 -4.84 -2.11
CA PRO A 226 -2.94 -3.87 -2.14
C PRO A 226 -2.01 -4.10 -3.33
N LEU A 227 -1.70 -3.08 -4.15
CA LEU A 227 -0.81 -3.19 -5.34
C LEU A 227 0.49 -4.01 -5.17
N ASP A 228 0.87 -4.27 -3.93
CA ASP A 228 1.59 -5.46 -3.50
C ASP A 228 1.26 -6.68 -4.39
N ASP A 229 2.24 -7.11 -5.15
CA ASP A 229 2.13 -8.31 -5.97
C ASP A 229 1.05 -8.29 -7.05
N LYS A 230 0.58 -7.11 -7.48
CA LYS A 230 -0.33 -6.97 -8.64
C LYS A 230 0.16 -6.08 -9.75
N THR A 231 1.31 -5.43 -9.56
CA THR A 231 1.86 -4.54 -10.58
C THR A 231 2.41 -5.34 -11.76
N ASN A 232 1.94 -5.04 -12.96
CA ASN A 232 2.41 -5.65 -14.22
C ASN A 232 3.05 -4.63 -15.18
N SER A 233 2.79 -3.34 -15.01
CA SER A 233 3.46 -2.29 -15.78
C SER A 233 3.64 -1.01 -14.98
N ILE A 234 4.60 -0.17 -15.41
CA ILE A 234 4.97 1.06 -14.71
C ILE A 234 5.16 2.19 -15.72
N ARG A 235 4.77 3.40 -15.32
CA ARG A 235 5.05 4.65 -16.03
C ARG A 235 5.79 5.61 -15.10
N LEU A 236 6.91 6.16 -15.55
CA LEU A 236 7.74 7.11 -14.82
C LEU A 236 7.89 8.38 -15.66
N GLU A 237 7.60 9.53 -15.07
CA GLU A 237 7.51 10.80 -15.81
C GLU A 237 8.08 11.97 -15.03
N LEU A 238 8.94 12.74 -15.70
CA LEU A 238 9.34 14.08 -15.32
C LEU A 238 8.42 15.10 -15.99
N ILE A 239 7.74 15.90 -15.17
CA ILE A 239 6.73 16.84 -15.62
C ILE A 239 7.14 18.25 -15.21
N ILE A 240 7.14 19.15 -16.18
CA ILE A 240 7.27 20.59 -15.95
C ILE A 240 5.99 21.10 -15.30
N MET A 241 6.13 21.83 -14.19
CA MET A 241 5.06 22.59 -13.55
C MET A 241 4.88 23.95 -14.21
#